data_AF-X1HMM0-F1
#
_entry.id   AF-X1HMM0-F1
#
_cell.length_a   1.000
_cell.length_b   1.000
_cell.length_c   1.000
_cell.angle_alpha   90.00
_cell.angle_beta   90.00
_cell.angle_gamma   90.00
#
_symmetry.space_group_name_H-M   'P 1'
#
loop_
_entity.id
_entity.type
_entity.pdbx_description
1 polymer ?
#
loop_
_entity_poly.entity_id
_entity_poly.type
_entity_poly.pdbx_seq_one_letter_code
_entity_poly.pdbx_strand_id
1 'polypeptide(L)'
;MQTFPKVFPEVKVKVLNKDRMQPGLTLCNLYNEILGVPIMAIVLDPEGNVYWWYEHGNVLDARGDIDIRTVPEGILIGGTNFQTREKPVPPVLVSWRRKVLWTGKIVNHHHIHRTPEGNYIFLIAEERYFKHLNTSLVGDVIIEYDPQSDCVVWEWHIFDHVTPKKVRRRDWSHCNTIEPDPRDGSLYLSARNLNSIL
;
A
#
# COMPACT_ATOMS: atom_id res chain seq x y z
N MET A 1 -6.16 -11.66 -27.96
CA MET A 1 -6.35 -10.25 -27.55
C MET A 1 -6.54 -10.23 -26.05
N GLN A 2 -5.88 -9.30 -25.36
CA GLN A 2 -6.11 -9.08 -23.94
C GLN A 2 -7.48 -8.43 -23.77
N THR A 3 -8.38 -9.08 -23.04
CA THR A 3 -9.64 -8.45 -22.65
C THR A 3 -9.37 -7.48 -21.51
N PHE A 4 -10.05 -6.34 -21.52
CA PHE A 4 -10.00 -5.35 -20.45
C PHE A 4 -11.32 -5.39 -19.67
N PRO A 5 -11.35 -4.93 -18.41
CA PRO A 5 -12.60 -4.74 -17.68
C PRO A 5 -13.48 -3.71 -18.38
N LYS A 6 -14.77 -3.66 -17.99
CA LYS A 6 -15.78 -2.77 -18.59
C LYS A 6 -15.35 -1.30 -18.54
N VAL A 7 -14.67 -0.91 -17.45
CA VAL A 7 -14.12 0.43 -17.25
C VAL A 7 -12.60 0.28 -17.16
N PHE A 8 -11.90 0.73 -18.19
CA PHE A 8 -10.44 0.77 -18.23
C PHE A 8 -10.03 2.11 -18.85
N PRO A 9 -9.17 2.92 -18.20
CA PRO A 9 -8.80 4.22 -18.72
C PRO A 9 -7.96 4.09 -19.99
N GLU A 10 -8.14 5.03 -20.90
CA GLU A 10 -7.28 5.14 -22.09
C GLU A 10 -5.90 5.65 -21.68
N VAL A 11 -4.85 4.89 -21.97
CA VAL A 11 -3.46 5.29 -21.71
C VAL A 11 -2.93 6.08 -22.90
N LYS A 12 -2.51 7.33 -22.68
CA LYS A 12 -1.89 8.20 -23.70
C LYS A 12 -0.55 8.73 -23.22
N VAL A 13 0.51 8.41 -23.95
CA VAL A 13 1.83 9.01 -23.72
C VAL A 13 1.90 10.35 -24.45
N LYS A 14 1.97 11.44 -23.68
CA LYS A 14 2.11 12.80 -24.22
C LYS A 14 3.56 13.19 -24.47
N VAL A 15 4.48 12.64 -23.69
CA VAL A 15 5.92 12.92 -23.74
C VAL A 15 6.66 11.61 -23.49
N LEU A 16 7.57 11.26 -24.39
CA LEU A 16 8.43 10.08 -24.27
C LEU A 16 9.90 10.51 -24.42
N ASN A 17 10.68 10.34 -23.36
CA ASN A 17 12.13 10.56 -23.38
C ASN A 17 12.82 9.37 -22.70
N LYS A 18 13.14 8.35 -23.50
CA LYS A 18 13.68 7.07 -23.02
C LYS A 18 15.01 7.22 -22.29
N ASP A 19 15.85 8.16 -22.69
CA ASP A 19 17.15 8.41 -22.07
C ASP A 19 17.04 8.96 -20.64
N ARG A 20 15.84 9.44 -20.27
CA ARG A 20 15.52 9.94 -18.92
C ARG A 20 14.64 8.97 -18.12
N MET A 21 14.42 7.77 -18.63
CA MET A 21 13.61 6.74 -17.95
C MET A 21 14.50 5.65 -17.38
N GLN A 22 14.05 5.05 -16.28
CA GLN A 22 14.59 3.76 -15.87
C GLN A 22 14.24 2.71 -16.94
N PRO A 23 15.17 1.81 -17.29
CA PRO A 23 14.89 0.75 -18.26
C PRO A 23 13.83 -0.21 -17.72
N GLY A 24 13.08 -0.83 -18.62
CA GLY A 24 12.11 -1.87 -18.28
C GLY A 24 10.65 -1.40 -18.35
N LEU A 25 9.80 -2.07 -17.58
CA LEU A 25 8.37 -1.81 -17.50
C LEU A 25 8.04 -1.03 -16.23
N THR A 26 6.97 -0.24 -16.27
CA THR A 26 6.44 0.49 -15.11
C THR A 26 5.25 -0.26 -14.53
N LEU A 27 5.31 -0.58 -13.24
CA LEU A 27 4.17 -1.02 -12.44
C LEU A 27 3.52 0.22 -11.80
N CYS A 28 2.22 0.41 -12.00
CA CYS A 28 1.45 1.41 -11.27
C CYS A 28 0.02 0.97 -11.03
N ASN A 29 -0.60 1.53 -10.00
CA ASN A 29 -2.04 1.43 -9.79
C ASN A 29 -2.71 2.60 -10.50
N LEU A 30 -3.97 2.39 -10.87
CA LEU A 30 -4.81 3.47 -11.39
C LEU A 30 -5.47 4.20 -10.22
N TYR A 31 -5.75 5.50 -10.39
CA TYR A 31 -6.48 6.26 -9.38
C TYR A 31 -7.98 5.93 -9.48
N ASN A 32 -8.37 4.91 -8.73
CA ASN A 32 -9.64 4.19 -8.93
C ASN A 32 -10.84 4.92 -8.31
N GLU A 33 -10.63 5.81 -7.33
CA GLU A 33 -11.69 6.59 -6.68
C GLU A 33 -12.45 7.46 -7.69
N ILE A 34 -11.74 8.26 -8.49
CA ILE A 34 -12.37 9.11 -9.53
C ILE A 34 -12.99 8.25 -10.64
N LEU A 35 -12.35 7.12 -10.97
CA LEU A 35 -12.84 6.24 -12.03
C LEU A 35 -14.06 5.42 -11.62
N GLY A 36 -14.37 5.34 -10.32
CA GLY A 36 -15.50 4.55 -9.84
C GLY A 36 -15.27 3.04 -9.96
N VAL A 37 -14.02 2.57 -9.86
CA VAL A 37 -13.64 1.16 -10.11
C VAL A 37 -12.97 0.50 -8.90
N PRO A 38 -12.87 -0.84 -8.87
CA PRO A 38 -12.05 -1.54 -7.89
C PRO A 38 -10.56 -1.24 -8.03
N ILE A 39 -9.76 -1.75 -7.10
CA ILE A 39 -8.30 -1.60 -7.17
C ILE A 39 -7.81 -2.18 -8.51
N MET A 40 -7.08 -1.39 -9.28
CA MET A 40 -6.48 -1.85 -10.53
C MET A 40 -4.98 -1.61 -10.56
N ALA A 41 -4.22 -2.68 -10.81
CA ALA A 41 -2.79 -2.66 -11.03
C ALA A 41 -2.50 -2.93 -12.51
N ILE A 42 -1.57 -2.18 -13.09
CA ILE A 42 -1.17 -2.30 -14.50
C ILE A 42 0.35 -2.28 -14.65
N VAL A 43 0.83 -2.97 -15.68
CA VAL A 43 2.22 -2.93 -16.12
C VAL A 43 2.25 -2.42 -17.54
N LEU A 44 3.01 -1.35 -17.78
CA LEU A 44 3.14 -0.68 -19.07
C LEU A 44 4.59 -0.52 -19.51
N ASP A 45 4.80 -0.50 -20.82
CA ASP A 45 6.07 -0.06 -21.42
C ASP A 45 6.14 1.48 -21.53
N PRO A 46 7.30 2.05 -21.92
CA PRO A 46 7.45 3.50 -22.09
C PRO A 46 6.48 4.13 -23.11
N GLU A 47 5.99 3.36 -24.08
CA GLU A 47 5.00 3.78 -25.07
C GLU A 47 3.56 3.76 -24.54
N GLY A 48 3.35 3.27 -23.32
CA GLY A 48 2.03 3.17 -22.69
C GLY A 48 1.24 1.93 -23.10
N ASN A 49 1.86 0.96 -23.75
CA ASN A 49 1.22 -0.32 -24.04
C ASN A 49 1.10 -1.13 -22.74
N VAL A 50 -0.08 -1.66 -22.47
CA VAL A 50 -0.35 -2.47 -21.28
C VAL A 50 0.04 -3.93 -21.54
N TYR A 51 1.01 -4.46 -20.79
CA TYR A 51 1.46 -5.86 -20.86
C TYR A 51 0.76 -6.75 -19.84
N TRP A 52 0.37 -6.16 -18.72
CA TRP A 52 -0.30 -6.89 -17.65
C TRP A 52 -1.28 -5.98 -16.92
N TRP A 53 -2.39 -6.55 -16.47
CA TRP A 53 -3.32 -5.86 -15.59
C TRP A 53 -4.01 -6.86 -14.67
N TYR A 54 -4.46 -6.38 -13.52
CA TYR A 54 -5.32 -7.11 -12.60
C TYR A 54 -6.28 -6.15 -11.89
N GLU A 55 -7.54 -6.54 -11.84
CA GLU A 55 -8.59 -5.87 -11.05
C GLU A 55 -8.81 -6.70 -9.78
N HIS A 56 -8.69 -6.07 -8.63
CA HIS A 56 -8.81 -6.71 -7.34
C HIS A 56 -10.06 -6.24 -6.60
N GLY A 57 -10.84 -7.21 -6.13
CA GLY A 57 -12.14 -6.98 -5.50
C GLY A 57 -13.25 -6.68 -6.50
N ASN A 58 -14.40 -6.26 -5.98
CA ASN A 58 -15.59 -5.92 -6.75
C ASN A 58 -16.32 -4.68 -6.19
N VAL A 59 -15.65 -3.96 -5.30
CA VAL A 59 -16.14 -2.71 -4.70
C VAL A 59 -15.23 -1.58 -5.12
N LEU A 60 -15.79 -0.37 -5.17
CA LEU A 60 -15.03 0.85 -5.43
C LEU A 60 -13.87 0.99 -4.45
N ASP A 61 -12.68 1.33 -4.94
CA ASP A 61 -11.61 1.85 -4.09
C ASP A 61 -11.94 3.30 -3.69
N ALA A 62 -12.35 3.49 -2.43
CA ALA A 62 -12.81 4.78 -1.92
C ALA A 62 -11.70 5.58 -1.20
N ARG A 63 -10.46 5.09 -1.20
CA ARG A 63 -9.34 5.75 -0.50
C ARG A 63 -8.18 6.12 -1.42
N GLY A 64 -7.86 5.27 -2.40
CA GLY A 64 -6.75 5.51 -3.33
C GLY A 64 -5.35 5.47 -2.70
N ASP A 65 -5.22 4.98 -1.46
CA ASP A 65 -3.96 4.86 -0.71
C ASP A 65 -3.32 3.47 -0.85
N ILE A 66 -3.40 2.90 -2.05
CA ILE A 66 -2.95 1.53 -2.33
C ILE A 66 -1.49 1.48 -2.76
N ASP A 67 -0.70 0.70 -2.03
CA ASP A 67 0.63 0.30 -2.47
C ASP A 67 0.55 -0.92 -3.39
N ILE A 68 1.40 -0.93 -4.41
CA ILE A 68 1.60 -2.11 -5.24
C ILE A 68 3.09 -2.33 -5.47
N ARG A 69 3.51 -3.59 -5.33
CA ARG A 69 4.93 -3.95 -5.40
C ARG A 69 5.13 -5.24 -6.17
N THR A 70 6.24 -5.33 -6.89
CA THR A 70 6.69 -6.60 -7.47
C THR A 70 7.37 -7.46 -6.42
N VAL A 71 7.07 -8.76 -6.45
CA VAL A 71 7.83 -9.81 -5.76
C VAL A 71 8.16 -10.91 -6.79
N PRO A 72 9.10 -11.84 -6.53
CA PRO A 72 9.51 -12.83 -7.53
C PRO A 72 8.34 -13.61 -8.16
N GLU A 73 7.32 -13.94 -7.35
CA GLU A 73 6.17 -14.73 -7.76
C GLU A 73 5.12 -13.91 -8.54
N GLY A 74 5.12 -12.57 -8.43
CA GLY A 74 4.09 -11.73 -9.01
C GLY A 74 4.01 -10.31 -8.46
N ILE A 75 2.78 -9.83 -8.25
CA ILE A 75 2.50 -8.47 -7.77
C ILE A 75 1.72 -8.56 -6.46
N LEU A 76 2.27 -7.94 -5.43
CA LEU A 76 1.61 -7.70 -4.16
C LEU A 76 0.79 -6.42 -4.28
N ILE A 77 -0.49 -6.50 -3.96
CA ILE A 77 -1.46 -5.42 -4.04
C ILE A 77 -2.01 -5.18 -2.63
N GLY A 78 -1.87 -3.95 -2.14
CA GLY A 78 -2.40 -3.51 -0.85
C GLY A 78 -3.93 -3.64 -0.76
N GLY A 79 -4.44 -3.68 0.47
CA GLY A 79 -5.87 -3.63 0.74
C GLY A 79 -6.41 -2.19 0.67
N THR A 80 -7.74 -2.05 0.59
CA THR A 80 -8.43 -0.76 0.63
C THR A 80 -9.63 -0.78 1.58
N ASN A 81 -10.27 0.38 1.71
CA ASN A 81 -11.57 0.57 2.34
C ASN A 81 -11.61 0.21 3.83
N PHE A 82 -10.45 0.21 4.50
CA PHE A 82 -10.47 0.18 5.95
C PHE A 82 -11.13 1.47 6.47
N GLN A 83 -12.04 1.29 7.42
CA GLN A 83 -12.79 2.38 8.06
C GLN A 83 -13.60 3.27 7.09
N THR A 84 -13.98 2.76 5.92
CA THR A 84 -14.94 3.42 5.04
C THR A 84 -16.34 2.81 5.19
N ARG A 85 -17.33 3.33 4.45
CA ARG A 85 -18.67 2.71 4.36
C ARG A 85 -18.68 1.49 3.43
N GLU A 86 -17.67 1.36 2.59
CA GLU A 86 -17.53 0.25 1.65
C GLU A 86 -17.02 -1.01 2.37
N LYS A 87 -17.22 -2.16 1.73
CA LYS A 87 -16.65 -3.41 2.24
C LYS A 87 -15.11 -3.33 2.16
N PRO A 88 -14.39 -3.66 3.24
CA PRO A 88 -12.94 -3.77 3.19
C PRO A 88 -12.48 -4.78 2.14
N VAL A 89 -11.42 -4.43 1.41
CA VAL A 89 -10.78 -5.30 0.43
C VAL A 89 -9.43 -5.72 1.00
N PRO A 90 -9.18 -7.03 1.26
CA PRO A 90 -7.92 -7.49 1.79
C PRO A 90 -6.79 -7.34 0.75
N PRO A 91 -5.52 -7.24 1.16
CA PRO A 91 -4.41 -7.31 0.22
C PRO A 91 -4.30 -8.69 -0.42
N VAL A 92 -3.69 -8.77 -1.59
CA VAL A 92 -3.47 -10.02 -2.33
C VAL A 92 -2.09 -10.08 -2.96
N LEU A 93 -1.53 -11.28 -3.03
CA LEU A 93 -0.41 -11.59 -3.91
C LEU A 93 -0.94 -12.31 -5.15
N VAL A 94 -0.69 -11.76 -6.33
CA VAL A 94 -1.17 -12.28 -7.60
C VAL A 94 0.00 -12.64 -8.49
N SER A 95 0.04 -13.88 -8.98
CA SER A 95 1.08 -14.32 -9.91
C SER A 95 1.05 -13.55 -11.24
N TRP A 96 2.15 -13.60 -11.99
CA TRP A 96 2.20 -13.08 -13.36
C TRP A 96 1.14 -13.70 -14.30
N ARG A 97 0.66 -14.91 -14.00
CA ARG A 97 -0.45 -15.58 -14.71
C ARG A 97 -1.84 -15.24 -14.16
N ARG A 98 -1.95 -14.20 -13.33
CA ARG A 98 -3.19 -13.69 -12.71
C ARG A 98 -3.92 -14.68 -11.80
N LYS A 99 -3.19 -15.65 -11.25
CA LYS A 99 -3.69 -16.50 -10.16
C LYS A 99 -3.38 -15.85 -8.82
N VAL A 100 -4.39 -15.75 -7.96
CA VAL A 100 -4.20 -15.35 -6.56
C VAL A 100 -3.39 -16.44 -5.87
N LEU A 101 -2.25 -16.06 -5.28
CA LEU A 101 -1.35 -16.92 -4.53
C LEU A 101 -1.58 -16.80 -3.02
N TRP A 102 -1.99 -15.61 -2.57
CA TRP A 102 -2.27 -15.33 -1.17
C TRP A 102 -3.29 -14.19 -1.04
N THR A 103 -4.10 -14.26 0.01
CA THR A 103 -5.03 -13.20 0.42
C THR A 103 -4.79 -12.88 1.88
N GLY A 104 -4.52 -11.62 2.17
CA GLY A 104 -4.24 -11.16 3.54
C GLY A 104 -5.48 -11.04 4.40
N LYS A 105 -5.24 -11.04 5.72
CA LYS A 105 -6.28 -10.82 6.74
C LYS A 105 -6.29 -9.40 7.27
N ILE A 106 -5.21 -8.66 7.06
CA ILE A 106 -5.00 -7.31 7.58
C ILE A 106 -5.06 -6.34 6.41
N VAL A 107 -5.89 -5.31 6.55
CA VAL A 107 -6.01 -4.24 5.55
C VAL A 107 -5.06 -3.13 5.98
N ASN A 108 -4.03 -2.88 5.17
CA ASN A 108 -3.09 -1.80 5.37
C ASN A 108 -3.67 -0.45 4.93
N HIS A 109 -2.91 0.60 5.23
CA HIS A 109 -3.02 1.90 4.58
C HIS A 109 -1.66 2.31 4.06
N HIS A 110 -1.59 2.84 2.84
CA HIS A 110 -0.40 3.34 2.15
C HIS A 110 0.76 2.37 1.87
N HIS A 111 0.99 1.32 2.66
CA HIS A 111 2.19 0.48 2.50
C HIS A 111 1.95 -0.99 2.85
N ILE A 112 2.46 -1.88 2.00
CA ILE A 112 2.59 -3.31 2.26
C ILE A 112 3.90 -3.82 1.66
N HIS A 113 4.62 -4.67 2.38
CA HIS A 113 5.85 -5.27 1.91
C HIS A 113 5.91 -6.76 2.24
N ARG A 114 6.65 -7.54 1.45
CA ARG A 114 6.94 -8.94 1.74
C ARG A 114 8.42 -9.10 2.00
N THR A 115 8.77 -9.62 3.18
CA THR A 115 10.16 -9.84 3.57
C THR A 115 10.76 -11.03 2.80
N PRO A 116 12.10 -11.16 2.75
CA PRO A 116 12.77 -12.33 2.16
C PRO A 116 12.36 -13.67 2.80
N GLU A 117 12.04 -13.67 4.08
CA GLU A 117 11.58 -14.83 4.86
C GLU A 117 10.14 -15.24 4.50
N GLY A 118 9.41 -14.35 3.83
CA GLY A 118 8.04 -14.57 3.38
C GLY A 118 6.97 -13.98 4.29
N ASN A 119 7.36 -13.25 5.34
CA ASN A 119 6.44 -12.48 6.18
C ASN A 119 5.92 -11.26 5.43
N TYR A 120 4.82 -10.69 5.93
CA TYR A 120 4.23 -9.46 5.40
C TYR A 120 4.34 -8.34 6.42
N ILE A 121 4.89 -7.23 5.99
CA ILE A 121 4.89 -5.98 6.74
C ILE A 121 3.71 -5.14 6.27
N PHE A 122 2.92 -4.65 7.22
CA PHE A 122 1.81 -3.73 6.94
C PHE A 122 2.00 -2.44 7.72
N LEU A 123 1.62 -1.34 7.10
CA LEU A 123 1.36 -0.09 7.80
C LEU A 123 -0.13 -0.02 8.14
N ILE A 124 -0.46 0.06 9.43
CA ILE A 124 -1.84 0.18 9.93
C ILE A 124 -1.98 1.41 10.81
N ALA A 125 -3.22 1.79 11.14
CA ALA A 125 -3.50 2.92 12.02
C ALA A 125 -3.84 2.44 13.45
N GLU A 126 -3.35 3.17 14.45
CA GLU A 126 -3.83 3.07 15.85
C GLU A 126 -4.51 4.37 16.27
N GLU A 127 -5.48 4.28 17.19
CA GLU A 127 -6.04 5.47 17.85
C GLU A 127 -5.74 5.41 19.35
N ARG A 128 -5.13 6.47 19.88
CA ARG A 128 -4.72 6.55 21.30
C ARG A 128 -5.20 7.85 21.94
N TYR A 129 -5.79 7.76 23.13
CA TYR A 129 -6.20 8.92 23.92
C TYR A 129 -5.02 9.48 24.72
N PHE A 130 -4.79 10.78 24.60
CA PHE A 130 -3.72 11.50 25.28
C PHE A 130 -4.29 12.44 26.34
N LYS A 131 -4.16 12.07 27.62
CA LYS A 131 -4.70 12.81 28.76
C LYS A 131 -4.23 14.28 28.80
N HIS A 132 -2.95 14.54 28.49
CA HIS A 132 -2.38 15.90 28.50
C HIS A 132 -2.88 16.77 27.34
N LEU A 133 -3.49 16.18 26.31
CA LEU A 133 -4.11 16.89 25.20
C LEU A 133 -5.65 16.85 25.26
N ASN A 134 -6.21 16.08 26.20
CA ASN A 134 -7.63 15.80 26.33
C ASN A 134 -8.30 15.40 25.00
N THR A 135 -7.62 14.57 24.19
CA THR A 135 -8.14 14.13 22.89
C THR A 135 -7.51 12.81 22.44
N SER A 136 -8.14 12.15 21.47
CA SER A 136 -7.57 11.00 20.78
C SER A 136 -6.89 11.42 19.48
N LEU A 137 -5.74 10.83 19.20
CA LEU A 137 -4.99 11.01 17.97
C LEU A 137 -4.82 9.66 17.28
N VAL A 138 -4.82 9.71 15.95
CA VAL A 138 -4.51 8.56 15.09
C VAL A 138 -3.02 8.58 14.78
N GLY A 139 -2.36 7.48 15.14
CA GLY A 139 -0.95 7.19 14.87
C GLY A 139 -0.83 6.01 13.91
N ASP A 140 0.40 5.59 13.70
CA ASP A 140 0.75 4.49 12.80
C ASP A 140 1.45 3.36 13.56
N VAL A 141 1.13 2.14 13.15
CA VAL A 141 1.76 0.92 13.64
C VAL A 141 2.32 0.16 12.46
N ILE A 142 3.56 -0.27 12.59
CA ILE A 142 4.16 -1.27 11.70
C ILE A 142 3.88 -2.62 12.32
N ILE A 143 3.32 -3.53 11.55
CA ILE A 143 3.13 -4.91 11.98
C ILE A 143 3.87 -5.85 11.02
N GLU A 144 4.44 -6.91 11.55
CA GLU A 144 4.96 -8.04 10.78
C GLU A 144 4.11 -9.27 11.05
N TYR A 145 3.63 -9.90 9.98
CA TYR A 145 2.74 -11.04 10.02
C TYR A 145 3.37 -12.23 9.32
N ASP A 146 3.37 -13.37 10.00
CA ASP A 146 3.79 -14.64 9.43
C ASP A 146 2.56 -15.38 8.86
N PRO A 147 2.49 -15.56 7.52
CA PRO A 147 1.38 -16.28 6.89
C PRO A 147 1.38 -17.79 7.16
N GLN A 148 2.49 -18.38 7.62
CA GLN A 148 2.57 -19.81 7.92
C GLN A 148 1.97 -20.15 9.29
N SER A 149 2.32 -19.36 10.31
CA SER A 149 1.78 -19.52 11.67
C SER A 149 0.48 -18.73 11.90
N ASP A 150 0.07 -17.92 10.93
CA ASP A 150 -1.16 -17.12 10.96
C ASP A 150 -1.21 -16.11 12.12
N CYS A 151 -0.07 -15.49 12.44
CA CYS A 151 0.03 -14.58 13.57
C CYS A 151 0.86 -13.32 13.26
N VAL A 152 0.61 -12.26 14.04
CA VAL A 152 1.49 -11.10 14.12
C VAL A 152 2.67 -11.49 15.00
N VAL A 153 3.88 -11.40 14.45
CA VAL A 153 5.13 -11.81 15.12
C VAL A 153 5.90 -10.63 15.69
N TRP A 154 5.61 -9.41 15.21
CA TRP A 154 6.24 -8.19 15.68
C TRP A 154 5.37 -6.96 15.40
N GLU A 155 5.44 -5.98 16.29
CA GLU A 155 4.73 -4.70 16.17
C GLU A 155 5.63 -3.55 16.63
N TRP A 156 5.43 -2.38 16.02
CA TRP A 156 6.08 -1.12 16.41
C TRP A 156 5.07 0.01 16.33
N HIS A 157 4.89 0.73 17.44
CA HIS A 157 3.88 1.77 17.60
C HIS A 157 4.53 3.15 17.65
N ILE A 158 4.17 4.05 16.74
CA ILE A 158 4.79 5.38 16.69
C ILE A 158 4.64 6.15 18.01
N PHE A 159 3.54 5.95 18.72
CA PHE A 159 3.26 6.64 19.97
C PHE A 159 4.10 6.16 21.16
N ASP A 160 4.80 5.03 21.03
CA ASP A 160 5.76 4.56 22.03
C ASP A 160 7.12 5.24 21.87
N HIS A 161 7.38 5.83 20.70
CA HIS A 161 8.66 6.47 20.37
C HIS A 161 8.55 7.99 20.25
N VAL A 162 7.38 8.52 19.87
CA VAL A 162 7.17 9.95 19.67
C VAL A 162 5.89 10.41 20.35
N THR A 163 6.03 11.25 21.39
CA THR A 163 4.88 11.79 22.12
C THR A 163 4.33 13.07 21.46
N PRO A 164 3.03 13.10 21.10
CA PRO A 164 2.38 14.32 20.62
C PRO A 164 2.45 15.44 21.66
N LYS A 165 3.05 16.58 21.32
CA LYS A 165 3.13 17.76 22.21
C LYS A 165 1.95 18.72 22.05
N LYS A 166 1.24 18.64 20.92
CA LYS A 166 0.09 19.49 20.59
C LYS A 166 -0.76 18.83 19.53
N VAL A 167 -2.06 19.13 19.55
CA VAL A 167 -3.02 18.69 18.54
C VAL A 167 -2.90 19.61 17.32
N ARG A 168 -2.34 19.10 16.23
CA ARG A 168 -2.33 19.81 14.93
C ARG A 168 -3.39 19.25 13.98
N ARG A 169 -3.53 17.93 13.96
CA ARG A 169 -4.47 17.13 13.17
C ARG A 169 -4.81 15.88 13.97
N ARG A 170 -6.03 15.34 13.79
CA ARG A 170 -6.43 14.06 14.41
C ARG A 170 -5.58 12.93 13.86
N ASP A 171 -5.44 12.88 12.55
CA ASP A 171 -4.46 12.05 11.85
C ASP A 171 -3.06 12.64 12.05
N TRP A 172 -2.37 12.16 13.09
CA TRP A 172 -1.26 12.87 13.69
C TRP A 172 0.07 12.61 12.99
N SER A 173 0.41 11.35 12.71
CA SER A 173 1.65 10.98 12.02
C SER A 173 1.48 10.89 10.51
N HIS A 174 0.36 10.29 10.05
CA HIS A 174 0.07 10.04 8.63
C HIS A 174 1.29 9.47 7.90
N CYS A 175 1.70 8.27 8.30
CA CYS A 175 2.81 7.60 7.66
C CYS A 175 2.37 7.05 6.30
N ASN A 176 3.29 7.07 5.33
CA ASN A 176 2.99 6.69 3.96
C ASN A 176 3.84 5.53 3.44
N THR A 177 5.00 5.27 4.06
CA THR A 177 5.98 4.33 3.50
C THR A 177 6.87 3.77 4.59
N ILE A 178 7.12 2.47 4.51
CA ILE A 178 8.13 1.74 5.29
C ILE A 178 9.17 1.22 4.29
N GLU A 179 10.45 1.48 4.46
CA GLU A 179 11.47 0.84 3.61
C GLU A 179 12.52 0.13 4.46
N PRO A 180 12.73 -1.17 4.28
CA PRO A 180 13.78 -1.88 5.00
C PRO A 180 15.17 -1.45 4.51
N ASP A 181 16.09 -1.27 5.45
CA ASP A 181 17.50 -1.13 5.17
C ASP A 181 18.13 -2.53 4.96
N PRO A 182 18.67 -2.82 3.76
CA PRO A 182 19.23 -4.14 3.47
C PRO A 182 20.51 -4.44 4.26
N ARG A 183 21.08 -3.49 5.00
CA ARG A 183 22.38 -3.64 5.68
C ARG A 183 22.26 -4.19 7.09
N ASP A 184 21.21 -3.82 7.82
CA ASP A 184 21.12 -4.09 9.26
C ASP A 184 19.70 -4.43 9.76
N GLY A 185 18.71 -4.51 8.86
CA GLY A 185 17.33 -4.84 9.24
C GLY A 185 16.56 -3.69 9.88
N SER A 186 17.11 -2.47 9.89
CA SER A 186 16.36 -1.27 10.26
C SER A 186 15.23 -0.99 9.27
N LEU A 187 14.21 -0.26 9.70
CA LEU A 187 13.13 0.24 8.85
C LEU A 187 13.16 1.76 8.84
N TYR A 188 13.02 2.36 7.65
CA TYR A 188 12.78 3.80 7.50
C TYR A 188 11.29 4.06 7.38
N LEU A 189 10.74 4.92 8.23
CA LEU A 189 9.32 5.28 8.23
C LEU A 189 9.11 6.73 7.84
N SER A 190 8.39 6.97 6.74
CA SER A 190 8.06 8.33 6.28
C SER A 190 6.77 8.84 6.90
N ALA A 191 6.86 9.84 7.78
CA ALA A 191 5.74 10.44 8.51
C ALA A 191 5.38 11.82 7.95
N ARG A 192 4.33 11.89 7.10
CA ARG A 192 3.97 13.10 6.35
C ARG A 192 3.64 14.28 7.25
N ASN A 193 2.86 14.06 8.30
CA ASN A 193 2.40 15.14 9.17
C ASN A 193 3.45 15.57 10.21
N LEU A 194 4.56 14.82 10.33
CA LEU A 194 5.70 15.16 11.16
C LEU A 194 6.83 15.85 10.37
N ASN A 195 6.82 15.74 9.03
CA ASN A 195 7.91 16.15 8.14
C ASN A 195 9.25 15.46 8.50
N SER A 196 9.17 14.17 8.78
CA SER A 196 10.31 13.37 9.25
C SER A 196 10.36 12.00 8.58
N ILE A 197 11.56 11.47 8.48
CA ILE A 197 11.82 10.04 8.33
C ILE A 197 12.31 9.58 9.71
N LEU A 198 11.64 8.57 10.27
CA LEU A 198 12.00 7.93 11.54
C LEU A 198 12.79 6.66 11.28
#